data_AF-A0A0Q7NU85-F1
#
_entry.id   AF-A0A0Q7NU85-F1
#
_cell.length_a   1.000
_cell.length_b   1.000
_cell.length_c   1.000
_cell.angle_alpha   90.00
_cell.angle_beta   90.00
_cell.angle_gamma   90.00
#
_symmetry.space_group_name_H-M   'P 1'
#
loop_
_entity.id
_entity.type
_entity.pdbx_description
1 polymer ?
#
loop_
_entity_poly.entity_id
_entity_poly.type
_entity_poly.pdbx_seq_one_letter_code
_entity_poly.pdbx_strand_id
1 'polypeptide(L)'
;MDIHAYPTDAQTPVDRAEATRLAAEHLPAEQPGHDRQIVEFADGFTVFAIAPLHAPPDRPIPIGGSVYVIDKATGAVSFWPTYPSGVVAEHYALILAAGKLVVADTWPDQD
;
A
#
# COMPACT_ATOMS: atom_id res chain seq x y z
N MET A 1 -11.83 13.14 3.92
CA MET A 1 -10.62 12.66 3.22
C MET A 1 -11.11 11.53 2.36
N ASP A 2 -11.08 11.75 1.05
CA ASP A 2 -11.51 10.75 0.08
C ASP A 2 -10.26 10.07 -0.45
N ILE A 3 -10.40 8.78 -0.73
CA ILE A 3 -9.29 7.93 -1.10
C ILE A 3 -9.59 7.37 -2.47
N HIS A 4 -8.69 7.66 -3.41
CA HIS A 4 -8.75 7.16 -4.77
C HIS A 4 -8.05 5.81 -4.86
N ALA A 5 -8.71 4.86 -5.51
CA ALA A 5 -8.19 3.53 -5.74
C ALA A 5 -8.27 3.15 -7.22
N TYR A 6 -7.31 2.40 -7.75
CA TYR A 6 -7.16 2.23 -9.20
C TYR A 6 -7.28 0.76 -9.63
N PRO A 7 -7.98 0.44 -10.74
CA PRO A 7 -8.23 -0.92 -11.18
C PRO A 7 -6.95 -1.58 -11.70
N THR A 8 -6.92 -2.90 -11.59
CA THR A 8 -5.86 -3.78 -12.09
C THR A 8 -6.48 -5.01 -12.75
N ASP A 9 -5.66 -5.87 -13.36
CA ASP A 9 -6.08 -7.15 -13.93
C ASP A 9 -6.06 -8.31 -12.91
N ALA A 10 -6.08 -7.99 -11.61
CA ALA A 10 -5.90 -8.94 -10.52
C ALA A 10 -6.86 -10.14 -10.55
N GLN A 11 -6.33 -11.32 -10.27
CA GLN A 11 -7.13 -12.48 -9.90
C GLN A 11 -7.70 -12.30 -8.48
N THR A 12 -9.01 -12.45 -8.34
CA THR A 12 -9.71 -12.30 -7.06
C THR A 12 -10.23 -13.65 -6.55
N PRO A 13 -10.18 -13.91 -5.22
CA PRO A 13 -9.59 -13.05 -4.18
C PRO A 13 -8.06 -13.00 -4.27
N VAL A 14 -7.49 -11.82 -3.99
CA VAL A 14 -6.03 -11.60 -4.06
C VAL A 14 -5.35 -12.39 -2.95
N ASP A 15 -4.38 -13.23 -3.33
CA ASP A 15 -3.47 -13.90 -2.41
C ASP A 15 -2.10 -13.21 -2.37
N ARG A 16 -1.17 -13.72 -1.56
CA ARG A 16 0.17 -13.11 -1.42
C ARG A 16 0.98 -13.14 -2.72
N ALA A 17 0.82 -14.18 -3.55
CA ALA A 17 1.55 -14.27 -4.81
C ALA A 17 1.03 -13.22 -5.79
N GLU A 18 -0.28 -13.06 -5.88
CA GLU A 18 -0.91 -12.07 -6.73
C GLU A 18 -0.64 -10.64 -6.25
N ALA A 19 -0.67 -10.38 -4.94
CA ALA A 19 -0.28 -9.10 -4.37
C ALA A 19 1.18 -8.73 -4.72
N THR A 20 2.07 -9.72 -4.76
CA THR A 20 3.48 -9.52 -5.15
C THR A 20 3.60 -9.18 -6.64
N ARG A 21 2.83 -9.87 -7.50
CA ARG A 21 2.78 -9.57 -8.95
C ARG A 21 2.27 -8.14 -9.19
N LEU A 22 1.14 -7.78 -8.59
CA LEU A 22 0.54 -6.45 -8.73
C LEU A 22 1.49 -5.33 -8.24
N ALA A 23 2.19 -5.57 -7.13
CA ALA A 23 3.19 -4.63 -6.63
C ALA A 23 4.34 -4.45 -7.64
N ALA A 24 4.86 -5.55 -8.21
CA ALA A 24 5.91 -5.51 -9.22
C ALA A 24 5.51 -4.73 -10.47
N GLU A 25 4.25 -4.87 -10.89
CA GLU A 25 3.74 -4.31 -12.15
C GLU A 25 3.33 -2.84 -12.03
N HIS A 26 2.61 -2.46 -10.97
CA HIS A 26 1.94 -1.15 -10.90
C HIS A 26 2.63 -0.13 -9.98
N LEU A 27 3.55 -0.56 -9.12
CA LEU A 27 4.23 0.35 -8.20
C LEU A 27 5.58 0.80 -8.78
N PRO A 28 6.04 2.03 -8.46
CA PRO A 28 7.35 2.54 -8.90
C PRO A 28 8.47 1.59 -8.53
N ALA A 29 9.35 1.27 -9.48
CA ALA A 29 10.45 0.31 -9.30
C ALA A 29 11.23 0.52 -7.99
N GLU A 30 11.72 -0.58 -7.42
CA GLU A 30 12.56 -0.52 -6.23
C GLU A 30 13.75 0.41 -6.46
N GLN A 31 13.89 1.39 -5.58
CA GLN A 31 15.07 2.26 -5.62
C GLN A 31 16.27 1.48 -5.08
N PRO A 32 17.49 1.71 -5.60
CA PRO A 32 18.69 1.11 -5.04
C PRO A 32 18.75 1.31 -3.51
N GLY A 33 18.94 0.23 -2.77
CA GLY A 33 18.99 0.25 -1.30
C GLY A 33 17.63 0.32 -0.59
N HIS A 34 16.54 0.03 -1.29
CA HIS A 34 15.20 -0.12 -0.74
C HIS A 34 14.61 -1.48 -1.17
N ASP A 35 14.03 -2.22 -0.22
CA ASP A 35 13.25 -3.42 -0.52
C ASP A 35 11.75 -3.10 -0.43
N ARG A 36 10.89 -3.87 -1.09
CA ARG A 36 9.45 -3.82 -0.86
C ARG A 36 9.02 -4.81 0.21
N GLN A 37 8.25 -4.33 1.17
CA GLN A 37 7.59 -5.18 2.16
C GLN A 37 6.09 -5.25 1.89
N ILE A 38 5.56 -6.47 1.85
CA ILE A 38 4.14 -6.77 1.65
C ILE A 38 3.60 -7.43 2.92
N VAL A 39 2.60 -6.81 3.55
CA VAL A 39 1.97 -7.30 4.78
C VAL A 39 0.49 -7.51 4.53
N GLU A 40 0.00 -8.69 4.86
CA GLU A 40 -1.41 -9.06 4.73
C GLU A 40 -2.21 -8.64 5.97
N PHE A 41 -3.45 -8.21 5.76
CA PHE A 41 -4.46 -7.99 6.78
C PHE A 41 -5.82 -8.55 6.34
N ALA A 42 -6.83 -8.47 7.21
CA ALA A 42 -8.15 -9.08 6.98
C ALA A 42 -8.73 -8.74 5.60
N ASP A 43 -8.64 -7.46 5.23
CA ASP A 43 -9.23 -6.88 4.03
C ASP A 43 -8.17 -6.41 3.02
N GLY A 44 -6.93 -6.92 3.04
CA GLY A 44 -5.99 -6.63 1.95
C GLY A 44 -4.52 -6.82 2.23
N PHE A 45 -3.71 -6.09 1.45
CA PHE A 45 -2.26 -6.05 1.56
C PHE A 45 -1.79 -4.61 1.62
N THR A 46 -0.91 -4.29 2.55
CA THR A 46 -0.14 -3.05 2.51
C THR A 46 1.20 -3.34 1.83
N VAL A 47 1.59 -2.49 0.89
CA VAL A 47 2.91 -2.53 0.26
C VAL A 47 3.61 -1.23 0.59
N PHE A 48 4.82 -1.30 1.12
CA PHE A 48 5.62 -0.12 1.42
C PHE A 48 7.08 -0.40 1.12
N ALA A 49 7.78 0.62 0.62
CA ALA A 49 9.22 0.56 0.50
C ALA A 49 9.83 0.62 1.90
N ILE A 50 10.68 -0.33 2.22
CA ILE A 50 11.59 -0.27 3.35
C ILE A 50 12.97 0.11 2.81
N ALA A 51 13.50 1.25 3.24
CA ALA A 51 14.95 1.42 3.19
C ALA A 51 15.50 0.56 4.33
N PRO A 52 16.21 -0.55 4.09
CA PRO A 52 17.08 -1.10 5.11
C PRO A 52 18.14 -0.04 5.43
N LEU A 53 17.82 0.81 6.41
CA LEU A 53 18.83 1.56 7.10
C LEU A 53 19.71 0.52 7.78
N HIS A 54 20.87 0.25 7.21
CA HIS A 54 21.96 -0.30 7.99
C HIS A 54 22.26 0.75 9.05
N ALA A 55 21.73 0.53 10.26
CA ALA A 55 22.11 1.34 11.40
C ALA A 55 23.63 1.21 11.55
N PRO A 56 24.39 2.32 11.63
CA PRO A 56 25.61 2.28 12.41
C PRO A 56 25.21 1.71 13.79
N PRO A 57 26.00 0.81 14.40
CA PRO A 57 25.65 0.10 15.64
C PRO A 57 25.23 1.00 16.82
N ASP A 58 25.44 2.31 16.68
CA ASP A 58 25.39 3.37 17.65
C ASP A 58 24.25 4.40 17.44
N ARG A 59 23.31 4.22 16.49
CA ARG A 59 22.11 5.10 16.36
C ARG A 59 20.79 4.40 16.00
N PRO A 60 19.64 4.88 16.54
CA PRO A 60 18.31 4.44 16.13
C PRO A 60 17.86 5.04 14.78
N ILE A 61 17.06 4.27 14.04
CA ILE A 61 16.55 4.54 12.69
C ILE A 61 15.22 5.33 12.73
N PRO A 62 15.03 6.39 11.91
CA PRO A 62 13.72 6.98 11.70
C PRO A 62 12.85 6.12 10.76
N ILE A 63 11.64 5.79 11.20
CA ILE A 63 10.63 5.09 10.38
C ILE A 63 9.89 6.15 9.55
N GLY A 64 9.87 6.03 8.22
CA GLY A 64 8.93 6.81 7.40
C GLY A 64 9.11 6.74 5.88
N GLY A 65 8.07 6.25 5.19
CA GLY A 65 7.92 6.26 3.73
C GLY A 65 6.43 6.28 3.36
N SER A 66 6.11 6.48 2.08
CA SER A 66 4.73 6.48 1.56
C SER A 66 4.01 5.19 1.96
N VAL A 67 2.79 5.33 2.48
CA VAL A 67 1.96 4.19 2.91
C VAL A 67 0.89 3.94 1.85
N TYR A 68 0.69 2.67 1.52
CA TYR A 68 -0.31 2.26 0.54
C TYR A 68 -1.20 1.18 1.13
N VAL A 69 -2.48 1.21 0.78
CA VAL A 69 -3.47 0.17 1.11
C VAL A 69 -4.03 -0.39 -0.18
N ILE A 70 -3.93 -1.71 -0.36
CA ILE A 70 -4.60 -2.46 -1.42
C ILE A 70 -5.87 -3.06 -0.84
N ASP A 71 -7.02 -2.68 -1.38
CA ASP A 71 -8.33 -3.23 -1.01
C ASP A 71 -8.46 -4.70 -1.46
N LYS A 72 -8.86 -5.62 -0.58
CA LYS A 72 -8.98 -7.06 -0.92
C LYS A 72 -10.19 -7.40 -1.77
N ALA A 73 -11.27 -6.62 -1.66
CA ALA A 73 -12.48 -6.90 -2.40
C ALA A 73 -12.34 -6.49 -3.87
N THR A 74 -11.66 -5.38 -4.13
CA THR A 74 -11.58 -4.73 -5.44
C THR A 74 -10.17 -4.76 -6.07
N GLY A 75 -9.13 -5.03 -5.29
CA GLY A 75 -7.73 -4.95 -5.74
C GLY A 75 -7.21 -3.52 -5.90
N ALA A 76 -8.01 -2.51 -5.53
CA ALA A 76 -7.72 -1.13 -5.82
C ALA A 76 -6.71 -0.52 -4.83
N VAL A 77 -5.75 0.27 -5.32
CA VAL A 77 -4.62 0.81 -4.52
C VAL A 77 -4.83 2.25 -4.10
N SER A 78 -4.69 2.54 -2.81
CA SER A 78 -4.82 3.87 -2.24
C SER A 78 -3.55 4.41 -1.57
N PHE A 79 -3.35 5.73 -1.66
CA PHE A 79 -2.22 6.45 -1.08
C PHE A 79 -2.56 7.03 0.30
N TRP A 80 -1.63 6.93 1.24
CA TRP A 80 -1.82 7.36 2.62
C TRP A 80 -0.62 8.15 3.16
N PRO A 81 -0.86 9.09 4.10
CA PRO A 81 0.19 9.64 4.94
C PRO A 81 0.92 8.53 5.70
N THR A 82 2.16 8.80 6.12
CA THR A 82 2.97 7.89 6.92
C THR A 82 2.39 7.72 8.33
N TYR A 83 1.40 6.85 8.45
CA TYR A 83 0.77 6.45 9.70
C TYR A 83 1.13 5.00 10.06
N PRO A 84 1.14 4.63 11.36
CA PRO A 84 1.25 3.25 11.78
C PRO A 84 0.14 2.40 11.15
N SER A 85 0.44 1.15 10.81
CA SER A 85 -0.51 0.24 10.13
C SER A 85 -1.84 0.09 10.88
N GLY A 86 -1.82 0.05 12.21
CA GLY A 86 -3.05 0.02 13.02
C GLY A 86 -3.93 1.26 12.82
N VAL A 87 -3.33 2.45 12.74
CA VAL A 87 -4.07 3.71 12.50
C VAL A 87 -4.65 3.74 11.09
N VAL A 88 -3.90 3.25 10.11
CA VAL A 88 -4.35 3.13 8.72
C VAL A 88 -5.55 2.19 8.63
N ALA A 89 -5.47 1.02 9.28
CA ALA A 89 -6.55 0.04 9.31
C ALA A 89 -7.83 0.61 9.92
N GLU A 90 -7.73 1.31 11.06
CA GLU A 90 -8.87 1.96 11.71
C GLU A 90 -9.52 3.02 10.82
N HIS A 91 -8.72 3.90 10.20
CA HIS A 91 -9.25 4.92 9.28
C HIS A 91 -9.88 4.30 8.04
N TYR A 92 -9.27 3.25 7.49
CA TYR A 92 -9.77 2.58 6.30
C TYR A 92 -11.13 1.92 6.56
N ALA A 93 -11.28 1.24 7.70
CA ALA A 93 -12.56 0.66 8.12
C ALA A 93 -13.67 1.71 8.23
N LEU A 94 -13.36 2.90 8.75
CA LEU A 94 -14.32 4.02 8.81
C LEU A 94 -14.71 4.54 7.42
N ILE A 95 -13.78 4.62 6.49
CA ILE A 95 -14.03 5.06 5.10
C ILE A 95 -14.90 4.04 4.36
N LEU A 96 -14.61 2.74 4.52
CA LEU A 96 -15.40 1.65 3.95
C LEU A 96 -16.83 1.66 4.52
N ALA A 97 -16.97 1.71 5.84
CA ALA A 97 -18.28 1.75 6.50
C ALA A 97 -19.11 2.97 6.09
N ALA A 98 -18.46 4.08 5.77
CA ALA A 98 -19.10 5.29 5.28
C ALA A 98 -19.40 5.26 3.77
N GLY A 99 -18.98 4.23 3.02
CA GLY A 99 -19.12 4.15 1.57
C GLY A 99 -18.35 5.23 0.81
N LYS A 100 -17.22 5.70 1.36
CA LYS A 100 -16.43 6.83 0.83
C LYS A 100 -15.19 6.42 0.05
N LEU A 101 -14.94 5.12 -0.10
CA LEU A 101 -13.88 4.65 -0.98
C LEU A 101 -14.34 4.81 -2.43
N VAL A 102 -13.65 5.65 -3.20
CA VAL A 102 -13.96 5.89 -4.61
C VAL A 102 -12.89 5.22 -5.46
N VAL A 103 -13.27 4.17 -6.18
CA VAL A 103 -12.40 3.55 -7.18
C VAL A 103 -12.47 4.39 -8.45
N ALA A 104 -11.34 4.98 -8.84
CA ALA A 104 -11.18 5.75 -10.07
C ALA A 104 -10.91 4.81 -11.26
N ASP A 105 -11.29 5.22 -12.48
CA ASP A 105 -11.16 4.37 -13.67
C ASP A 105 -9.72 4.27 -14.21
N THR A 106 -8.86 5.26 -13.90
CA THR A 106 -7.49 5.37 -14.44
C THR A 106 -6.50 5.85 -13.39
N TRP A 107 -5.27 5.34 -13.47
CA TRP A 107 -4.14 5.78 -12.63
C TRP A 107 -3.82 7.27 -12.85
N PRO A 108 -3.29 7.98 -11.83
CA PRO A 108 -2.81 9.34 -12.01
C PRO A 108 -1.51 9.33 -12.82
N ASP A 109 -1.29 10.38 -13.61
CA ASP A 109 -0.04 10.56 -14.35
C ASP A 109 1.15 10.58 -13.38
N GLN A 110 2.26 9.96 -13.77
CA GLN A 110 3.51 9.97 -13.02
C GLN A 110 4.27 11.27 -13.38
N ASP A 111 4.20 12.29 -12.52
CA ASP A 111 5.09 13.47 -12.61
C ASP A 111 6.52 13.14 -12.15
#